data_AF-A0A2A7I0D7-F1
#
_entry.id   AF-A0A2A7I0D7-F1
#
_cell.length_a   1.000
_cell.length_b   1.000
_cell.length_c   1.000
_cell.angle_alpha   90.00
_cell.angle_beta   90.00
_cell.angle_gamma   90.00
#
_symmetry.space_group_name_H-M   'P 1'
#
loop_
_entity.id
_entity.type
_entity.pdbx_description
1 polymer ?
#
loop_
_entity_poly.entity_id
_entity_poly.type
_entity_poly.pdbx_seq_one_letter_code
_entity_poly.pdbx_strand_id
1 'polypeptide(L)'
;MENISNEEKLNKHFIYRIFNFFEEFKKKPIFLLPFIVLMVINVLNSFVVSSTLIDTGLIEEIRNIKEYNSFYENNKNIIIYVGMISSALSFLFSIIILSILFYFISSLFVQDINIRSVSSMIVLVHIPNGVLTFLTTIYILFTHNVSFIVNKENITFFLIQSFIHILSSILWGIIIYTLTKINKLIIIVICLIIYISKMIL
;
A
#
# COMPACT_ATOMS: atom_id res chain seq x y z
N MET A 1 5.90 -35.38 27.72
CA MET A 1 5.04 -34.28 27.24
C MET A 1 5.84 -33.00 27.40
N GLU A 2 6.32 -32.47 26.28
CA GLU A 2 7.19 -31.28 26.27
C GLU A 2 6.46 -30.06 26.84
N ASN A 3 7.11 -29.43 27.83
CA ASN A 3 6.76 -28.10 28.31
C ASN A 3 7.06 -27.10 27.20
N ILE A 4 6.10 -26.92 26.29
CA ILE A 4 6.10 -25.80 25.35
C ILE A 4 6.17 -24.54 26.21
N SER A 5 7.29 -23.81 26.12
CA SER A 5 7.53 -22.62 26.93
C SER A 5 6.42 -21.59 26.66
N ASN A 6 6.08 -20.76 27.65
CA ASN A 6 5.08 -19.71 27.47
C ASN A 6 5.41 -18.78 26.29
N GLU A 7 6.70 -18.61 25.94
CA GLU A 7 7.16 -17.87 24.77
C GLU A 7 6.80 -18.56 23.45
N GLU A 8 6.96 -19.88 23.38
CA GLU A 8 6.66 -20.66 22.17
C GLU A 8 5.14 -20.75 21.94
N LYS A 9 4.34 -20.79 23.01
CA LYS A 9 2.87 -20.60 22.98
C LYS A 9 2.48 -19.20 22.55
N LEU A 10 3.14 -18.15 23.04
CA LEU A 10 2.88 -16.77 22.64
C LEU A 10 3.20 -16.54 21.16
N ASN A 11 4.35 -17.04 20.68
CA ASN A 11 4.77 -16.91 19.29
C ASN A 11 3.84 -17.66 18.33
N LYS A 12 3.44 -18.89 18.65
CA LYS A 12 2.42 -19.61 17.86
C LYS A 12 1.09 -18.87 17.85
N HIS A 13 0.66 -18.32 18.99
CA HIS A 13 -0.59 -17.56 19.08
C HIS A 13 -0.52 -16.24 18.27
N PHE A 14 0.64 -15.58 18.24
CA PHE A 14 0.85 -14.35 17.48
C PHE A 14 0.83 -14.60 15.97
N ILE A 15 1.61 -15.59 15.50
CA ILE A 15 1.65 -15.99 14.08
C ILE A 15 0.27 -16.48 13.61
N TYR A 16 -0.41 -17.31 14.40
CA TYR A 16 -1.75 -17.80 14.06
C TYR A 16 -2.79 -16.67 13.93
N ARG A 17 -2.73 -15.65 14.80
CA ARG A 17 -3.60 -14.46 14.69
C ARG A 17 -3.36 -13.65 13.42
N ILE A 18 -2.11 -13.59 12.94
CA ILE A 18 -1.76 -12.93 11.67
C ILE A 18 -2.39 -13.67 10.48
N PHE A 19 -2.34 -15.00 10.45
CA PHE A 19 -2.95 -15.77 9.35
C PHE A 19 -4.48 -15.77 9.39
N ASN A 20 -5.10 -15.61 10.56
CA ASN A 20 -6.55 -15.41 10.70
C ASN A 20 -7.07 -14.03 10.23
N PHE A 21 -6.18 -13.16 9.75
CA PHE A 21 -6.52 -11.85 9.18
C PHE A 21 -7.58 -11.93 8.08
N PHE A 22 -7.42 -12.87 7.13
CA PHE A 22 -8.35 -13.02 6.01
C PHE A 22 -9.70 -13.61 6.44
N GLU A 23 -9.72 -14.43 7.49
CA GLU A 23 -10.98 -14.91 8.08
C GLU A 23 -11.75 -13.78 8.78
N GLU A 24 -11.06 -12.88 9.47
CA GLU A 24 -11.68 -11.72 10.11
C GLU A 24 -12.30 -10.74 9.10
N PHE A 25 -11.72 -10.57 7.91
CA PHE A 25 -12.31 -9.77 6.82
C PHE A 25 -13.62 -10.35 6.28
N LYS A 26 -13.74 -11.68 6.21
CA LYS A 26 -14.97 -12.35 5.77
C LYS A 26 -16.15 -12.10 6.73
N LYS A 27 -15.89 -11.80 8.01
CA LYS A 27 -16.92 -11.64 9.04
C LYS A 27 -17.65 -10.28 8.99
N LYS A 28 -17.12 -9.24 8.33
CA LYS A 28 -17.80 -7.95 8.12
C LYS A 28 -17.44 -7.33 6.75
N PRO A 29 -18.38 -7.28 5.79
CA PRO A 29 -18.10 -6.84 4.41
C PRO A 29 -17.81 -5.34 4.25
N ILE A 30 -18.07 -4.52 5.28
CA ILE A 30 -17.92 -3.05 5.23
C ILE A 30 -16.49 -2.61 4.86
N PHE A 31 -15.46 -3.39 5.20
CA PHE A 31 -14.06 -3.08 4.87
C PHE A 31 -13.53 -3.84 3.65
N LEU A 32 -14.25 -4.87 3.23
CA LEU A 32 -13.96 -5.63 2.02
C LEU A 32 -14.19 -4.75 0.78
N LEU A 33 -15.26 -3.96 0.78
CA LEU A 33 -15.62 -3.12 -0.37
C LEU A 33 -14.58 -2.02 -0.65
N PRO A 34 -14.17 -1.16 0.32
CA PRO A 34 -13.09 -0.20 0.10
C PRO A 34 -11.78 -0.87 -0.32
N PHE A 35 -11.46 -2.03 0.26
CA PHE A 35 -10.26 -2.79 -0.10
C PHE A 35 -10.27 -3.23 -1.57
N ILE A 36 -11.38 -3.84 -2.02
CA ILE A 36 -11.55 -4.27 -3.42
C ILE A 36 -11.47 -3.07 -4.36
N VAL A 37 -12.13 -1.96 -4.01
CA VAL A 37 -12.11 -0.73 -4.82
C VAL A 37 -10.68 -0.21 -4.98
N LEU A 38 -9.92 -0.12 -3.89
CA LEU A 38 -8.51 0.34 -3.95
C LEU A 38 -7.63 -0.60 -4.76
N MET A 39 -7.83 -1.91 -4.63
CA MET A 39 -7.09 -2.91 -5.40
C MET A 39 -7.40 -2.80 -6.90
N VAL A 40 -8.66 -2.61 -7.27
CA VAL A 40 -9.07 -2.37 -8.66
C VAL A 40 -8.46 -1.09 -9.22
N ILE A 41 -8.48 0.01 -8.45
CA ILE A 41 -7.86 1.28 -8.86
C ILE A 41 -6.35 1.10 -9.12
N ASN A 42 -5.64 0.37 -8.24
CA ASN A 42 -4.21 0.11 -8.43
C ASN A 42 -3.92 -0.74 -9.68
N VAL A 43 -4.72 -1.79 -9.92
CA VAL A 43 -4.59 -2.63 -11.11
C VAL A 43 -4.84 -1.83 -12.38
N LEU A 44 -5.88 -0.99 -12.40
CA LEU A 44 -6.19 -0.12 -13.53
C LEU A 44 -5.08 0.90 -13.79
N ASN A 45 -4.54 1.50 -12.74
CA ASN A 45 -3.40 2.40 -12.88
C ASN A 45 -2.18 1.69 -13.47
N SER A 46 -1.85 0.49 -12.98
CA SER A 46 -0.74 -0.29 -13.53
C SER A 46 -0.95 -0.62 -15.01
N PHE A 47 -2.17 -0.96 -15.41
CA PHE A 47 -2.51 -1.16 -16.81
C PHE A 47 -2.25 0.11 -17.65
N VAL A 48 -2.80 1.25 -17.22
CA VAL A 48 -2.70 2.54 -17.94
C VAL A 48 -1.24 3.01 -18.03
N VAL A 49 -0.51 2.96 -16.92
CA VAL A 49 0.91 3.36 -16.87
C VAL A 49 1.75 2.47 -17.78
N SER A 50 1.62 1.15 -17.67
CA SER A 50 2.40 0.21 -18.48
C SER A 50 2.09 0.32 -19.97
N SER A 51 0.81 0.49 -20.36
CA SER A 51 0.45 0.71 -21.77
C SER A 51 1.07 2.01 -22.28
N THR A 52 0.89 3.11 -21.55
CA THR A 52 1.34 4.43 -21.99
C THR A 52 2.86 4.50 -22.09
N LEU A 53 3.60 3.88 -21.16
CA LEU A 53 5.07 3.80 -21.21
C LEU A 53 5.60 3.09 -22.46
N ILE A 54 4.94 2.01 -22.88
CA ILE A 54 5.29 1.27 -24.10
C ILE A 54 4.91 2.12 -25.32
N ASP A 55 3.71 2.68 -25.35
CA ASP A 55 3.18 3.44 -26.49
C ASP A 55 3.95 4.75 -26.76
N THR A 56 4.47 5.41 -25.72
CA THR A 56 5.25 6.64 -25.87
C THR A 56 6.74 6.39 -26.07
N GLY A 57 7.21 5.14 -26.07
CA GLY A 57 8.63 4.81 -26.20
C GLY A 57 9.51 5.31 -25.05
N LEU A 58 8.93 5.80 -23.94
CA LEU A 58 9.70 6.37 -22.81
C LEU A 58 10.60 5.34 -22.12
N ILE A 59 10.33 4.04 -22.32
CA ILE A 59 11.20 2.96 -21.88
C ILE A 59 12.59 3.05 -22.56
N GLU A 60 12.64 3.53 -23.80
CA GLU A 60 13.86 3.69 -24.59
C GLU A 60 14.75 4.80 -24.04
N GLU A 61 14.17 5.94 -23.64
CA GLU A 61 14.90 7.06 -23.01
C GLU A 61 15.52 6.67 -21.67
N ILE A 62 14.82 5.86 -20.87
CA ILE A 62 15.30 5.45 -19.54
C ILE A 62 16.54 4.54 -19.63
N ARG A 63 16.63 3.71 -20.69
CA ARG A 63 17.69 2.69 -20.81
C ARG A 63 18.69 2.92 -21.95
N ASN A 64 18.44 3.86 -22.84
CA ASN A 64 19.35 4.26 -23.94
C ASN A 64 19.72 3.09 -24.88
N ILE A 65 18.81 2.13 -25.11
CA ILE A 65 19.06 0.92 -25.94
C ILE A 65 17.97 0.77 -26.99
N LYS A 66 18.31 1.03 -28.26
CA LYS A 66 17.41 1.00 -29.42
C LYS A 66 16.86 -0.39 -29.78
N GLU A 67 17.56 -1.48 -29.44
CA GLU A 67 17.14 -2.85 -29.76
C GLU A 67 15.92 -3.33 -28.96
N TYR A 68 15.59 -2.65 -27.86
CA TYR A 68 14.56 -3.09 -26.92
C TYR A 68 13.12 -2.80 -27.36
N ASN A 69 12.87 -1.85 -28.28
CA ASN A 69 11.49 -1.52 -28.70
C ASN A 69 10.78 -2.72 -29.35
N SER A 70 11.48 -3.48 -30.19
CA SER A 70 10.90 -4.69 -30.79
C SER A 70 10.47 -5.71 -29.73
N PHE A 71 11.24 -5.87 -28.65
CA PHE A 71 10.88 -6.76 -27.55
C PHE A 71 9.65 -6.26 -26.79
N TYR A 72 9.59 -4.97 -26.44
CA TYR A 72 8.48 -4.39 -25.68
C TYR A 72 7.18 -4.36 -26.50
N GLU A 73 7.25 -4.04 -27.79
CA GLU A 73 6.09 -4.11 -28.69
C GLU A 73 5.61 -5.56 -28.86
N ASN A 74 6.53 -6.49 -29.17
CA ASN A 74 6.18 -7.90 -29.38
C ASN A 74 5.62 -8.58 -28.11
N ASN A 75 5.99 -8.10 -26.93
CA ASN A 75 5.56 -8.66 -25.64
C ASN A 75 4.63 -7.71 -24.85
N LYS A 76 4.05 -6.69 -25.49
CA LYS A 76 3.27 -5.62 -24.84
C LYS A 76 2.24 -6.17 -23.85
N ASN A 77 1.42 -7.12 -24.30
CA ASN A 77 0.36 -7.69 -23.48
C ASN A 77 0.90 -8.44 -22.26
N ILE A 78 1.99 -9.19 -22.41
CA ILE A 78 2.62 -9.94 -21.32
C ILE A 78 3.13 -8.98 -20.24
N ILE A 79 3.79 -7.90 -20.66
CA ILE A 79 4.36 -6.90 -19.74
C ILE A 79 3.27 -6.17 -18.97
N ILE A 80 2.18 -5.80 -19.66
CA ILE A 80 1.01 -5.19 -19.03
C ILE A 80 0.40 -6.14 -17.98
N TYR A 81 0.18 -7.42 -18.31
CA TYR A 81 -0.38 -8.38 -17.36
C TYR A 81 0.53 -8.64 -16.16
N VAL A 82 1.84 -8.77 -16.38
CA VAL A 82 2.82 -8.91 -15.29
C VAL A 82 2.80 -7.68 -14.39
N GLY A 83 2.71 -6.47 -14.96
CA GLY A 83 2.55 -5.23 -14.21
C GLY A 83 1.30 -5.23 -13.33
N MET A 84 0.14 -5.57 -13.91
CA MET A 84 -1.14 -5.65 -13.19
C MET A 84 -1.09 -6.65 -12.03
N ILE A 85 -0.56 -7.85 -12.27
CA ILE A 85 -0.44 -8.89 -11.24
C ILE A 85 0.51 -8.45 -10.12
N SER A 86 1.68 -7.90 -10.49
CA SER A 86 2.67 -7.40 -9.53
C SER A 86 2.08 -6.27 -8.67
N SER A 87 1.33 -5.35 -9.26
CA SER A 87 0.64 -4.27 -8.54
C SER A 87 -0.38 -4.79 -7.53
N ALA A 88 -1.22 -5.76 -7.92
CA ALA A 88 -2.19 -6.38 -7.03
C ALA A 88 -1.51 -7.08 -5.84
N LEU A 89 -0.46 -7.86 -6.12
CA LEU A 89 0.32 -8.56 -5.09
C LEU A 89 1.03 -7.59 -4.16
N SER A 90 1.68 -6.55 -4.69
CA SER A 90 2.35 -5.52 -3.91
C SER A 90 1.37 -4.82 -2.95
N PHE A 91 0.17 -4.46 -3.41
CA PHE A 91 -0.86 -3.86 -2.58
C PHE A 91 -1.38 -4.81 -1.48
N LEU A 92 -1.54 -6.09 -1.79
CA LEU A 92 -1.90 -7.11 -0.80
C LEU A 92 -0.81 -7.24 0.28
N PHE A 93 0.45 -7.38 -0.14
CA PHE A 93 1.58 -7.54 0.78
C PHE A 93 1.77 -6.30 1.67
N SER A 94 1.64 -5.10 1.12
CA SER A 94 1.77 -3.87 1.90
C SER A 94 0.73 -3.81 3.02
N ILE A 95 -0.53 -4.12 2.73
CA ILE A 95 -1.60 -4.14 3.73
C ILE A 95 -1.34 -5.18 4.81
N ILE A 96 -0.89 -6.38 4.45
CA ILE A 96 -0.55 -7.45 5.41
C ILE A 96 0.60 -7.00 6.32
N ILE A 97 1.70 -6.52 5.75
CA ILE A 97 2.90 -6.11 6.50
C ILE A 97 2.56 -4.96 7.45
N LEU A 98 1.86 -3.92 6.97
CA LEU A 98 1.41 -2.80 7.80
C LEU A 98 0.47 -3.28 8.93
N SER A 99 -0.33 -4.31 8.69
CA SER A 99 -1.25 -4.88 9.70
C SER A 99 -0.52 -5.58 10.80
N ILE A 100 0.49 -6.36 10.44
CA ILE A 100 1.36 -7.05 11.40
C ILE A 100 2.14 -6.03 12.23
N LEU A 101 2.77 -5.05 11.57
CA LEU A 101 3.58 -4.03 12.22
C LEU A 101 2.76 -3.17 13.17
N PHE A 102 1.57 -2.73 12.74
CA PHE A 102 0.69 -1.95 13.59
C PHE A 102 0.15 -2.76 14.77
N TYR A 103 -0.24 -4.03 14.55
CA TYR A 103 -0.68 -4.91 15.62
C TYR A 103 0.42 -5.12 16.66
N PHE A 104 1.66 -5.34 16.21
CA PHE A 104 2.83 -5.43 17.09
C PHE A 104 3.01 -4.17 17.93
N ILE A 105 3.11 -2.99 17.30
CA ILE A 105 3.27 -1.72 17.99
C ILE A 105 2.12 -1.49 18.98
N SER A 106 0.89 -1.70 18.53
CA SER A 106 -0.32 -1.55 19.34
C SER A 106 -0.31 -2.47 20.57
N SER A 107 0.13 -3.72 20.41
CA SER A 107 0.22 -4.70 21.50
C SER A 107 1.26 -4.34 22.58
N LEU A 108 2.27 -3.51 22.25
CA LEU A 108 3.25 -3.02 23.22
C LEU A 108 2.66 -1.98 24.18
N PHE A 109 1.60 -1.28 23.77
CA PHE A 109 1.04 -0.15 24.52
C PHE A 109 -0.37 -0.41 25.05
N VAL A 110 -1.13 -1.29 24.42
CA VAL A 110 -2.50 -1.64 24.84
C VAL A 110 -2.71 -3.14 24.71
N GLN A 111 -3.07 -3.76 25.83
CA GLN A 111 -3.53 -5.14 25.86
C GLN A 111 -4.94 -5.21 25.22
N ASP A 112 -5.18 -6.22 24.40
CA ASP A 112 -6.48 -6.53 23.75
C ASP A 112 -6.92 -5.69 22.53
N ILE A 113 -5.99 -5.26 21.68
CA ILE A 113 -6.36 -4.72 20.36
C ILE A 113 -6.70 -5.86 19.38
N ASN A 114 -7.90 -5.81 18.80
CA ASN A 114 -8.33 -6.78 17.80
C ASN A 114 -7.65 -6.50 16.45
N ILE A 115 -6.96 -7.50 15.90
CA ILE A 115 -6.29 -7.43 14.59
C ILE A 115 -7.24 -7.07 13.43
N ARG A 116 -8.54 -7.37 13.56
CA ARG A 116 -9.57 -6.94 12.61
C ARG A 116 -9.77 -5.42 12.59
N SER A 117 -9.73 -4.78 13.75
CA SER A 117 -9.85 -3.32 13.83
C SER A 117 -8.60 -2.66 13.22
N VAL A 118 -7.43 -3.25 13.45
CA VAL A 118 -6.16 -2.82 12.85
C VAL A 118 -6.21 -2.91 11.31
N SER A 119 -6.69 -4.03 10.79
CA SER A 119 -6.71 -4.27 9.35
C SER A 119 -7.65 -3.33 8.59
N SER A 120 -8.86 -3.15 9.11
CA SER A 120 -9.85 -2.24 8.57
C SER A 120 -9.35 -0.78 8.55
N MET A 121 -8.61 -0.38 9.58
CA MET A 121 -7.96 0.92 9.65
C MET A 121 -6.88 1.10 8.61
N ILE A 122 -6.10 0.08 8.32
CA ILE A 122 -5.05 0.15 7.30
C ILE A 122 -5.65 0.39 5.93
N VAL A 123 -6.76 -0.28 5.62
CA VAL A 123 -7.49 -0.04 4.37
C VAL A 123 -7.94 1.42 4.27
N LEU A 124 -8.47 2.00 5.35
CA LEU A 124 -8.88 3.42 5.38
C LEU A 124 -7.71 4.38 5.13
N VAL A 125 -6.52 4.07 5.65
CA VAL A 125 -5.34 4.91 5.43
C VAL A 125 -4.78 4.82 4.01
N HIS A 126 -5.16 3.77 3.26
CA HIS A 126 -4.85 3.68 1.83
C HIS A 126 -5.84 4.43 0.94
N ILE A 127 -6.96 4.94 1.47
CA ILE A 127 -7.94 5.70 0.67
C ILE A 127 -7.32 6.95 0.03
N PRO A 128 -6.58 7.82 0.76
CA PRO A 128 -5.92 8.97 0.14
C PRO A 128 -4.95 8.57 -0.99
N ASN A 129 -4.20 7.49 -0.80
CA ASN A 129 -3.31 6.96 -1.82
C ASN A 129 -4.10 6.48 -3.04
N GLY A 130 -5.21 5.75 -2.85
CA GLY A 130 -6.05 5.29 -3.96
C GLY A 130 -6.73 6.43 -4.71
N VAL A 131 -7.14 7.51 -4.02
CA VAL A 131 -7.68 8.71 -4.69
C VAL A 131 -6.62 9.34 -5.58
N LEU A 132 -5.38 9.45 -5.11
CA LEU A 132 -4.28 9.93 -5.95
C LEU A 132 -4.08 9.03 -7.17
N THR A 133 -3.95 7.74 -6.93
CA THR A 133 -3.75 6.75 -8.00
C THR A 133 -4.86 6.85 -9.04
N PHE A 134 -6.10 7.06 -8.61
CA PHE A 134 -7.23 7.28 -9.52
C PHE A 134 -7.08 8.58 -10.32
N LEU A 135 -6.76 9.70 -9.67
CA LEU A 135 -6.56 10.98 -10.35
C LEU A 135 -5.39 10.94 -11.33
N THR A 136 -4.28 10.30 -10.97
CA THR A 136 -3.14 10.11 -11.87
C THR A 136 -3.51 9.21 -13.05
N THR A 137 -4.29 8.14 -12.82
CA THR A 137 -4.79 7.28 -13.89
C THR A 137 -5.61 8.09 -14.89
N ILE A 138 -6.56 8.90 -14.40
CA ILE A 138 -7.39 9.77 -15.25
C ILE A 138 -6.51 10.75 -16.03
N TYR A 139 -5.58 11.41 -15.35
CA TYR A 139 -4.68 12.38 -15.98
C TYR A 139 -3.88 11.74 -17.12
N ILE A 140 -3.29 10.55 -16.90
CA ILE A 140 -2.52 9.83 -17.92
C ILE A 140 -3.43 9.40 -19.07
N LEU A 141 -4.64 8.93 -18.77
CA LEU A 141 -5.60 8.51 -19.80
C LEU A 141 -5.96 9.67 -20.75
N PHE A 142 -6.06 10.89 -20.23
CA PHE A 142 -6.38 12.08 -21.05
C PHE A 142 -5.16 12.70 -21.74
N THR A 143 -4.00 12.69 -21.08
CA THR A 143 -2.81 13.41 -21.58
C THR A 143 -1.81 12.52 -22.29
N HIS A 144 -1.92 11.19 -22.15
CA HIS A 144 -0.90 10.20 -22.54
C HIS A 144 0.50 10.51 -22.02
N ASN A 145 0.63 11.36 -21.00
CA ASN A 145 1.91 11.82 -20.50
C ASN A 145 2.24 11.10 -19.20
N VAL A 146 3.27 10.26 -19.20
CA VAL A 146 3.81 9.57 -18.02
C VAL A 146 5.19 10.10 -17.58
N SER A 147 5.67 11.17 -18.22
CA SER A 147 7.00 11.74 -17.91
C SER A 147 7.15 12.19 -16.46
N PHE A 148 6.05 12.57 -15.79
CA PHE A 148 6.05 12.93 -14.37
C PHE A 148 6.29 11.75 -13.42
N ILE A 149 6.06 10.51 -13.87
CA ILE A 149 6.37 9.30 -13.09
C ILE A 149 7.87 9.01 -13.17
N VAL A 150 8.47 9.26 -14.34
CA VAL A 150 9.85 8.90 -14.64
C VAL A 150 10.82 9.99 -14.18
N ASN A 151 10.43 11.26 -14.32
CA ASN A 151 11.32 12.38 -14.09
C ASN A 151 11.20 12.91 -12.65
N LYS A 152 12.25 12.70 -11.85
CA LYS A 152 12.31 13.09 -10.43
C LYS A 152 12.19 14.61 -10.20
N GLU A 153 12.39 15.42 -11.22
CA GLU A 153 12.33 16.89 -11.13
C GLU A 153 10.90 17.44 -11.14
N ASN A 154 9.87 16.59 -11.24
CA ASN A 154 8.49 17.04 -11.38
C ASN A 154 7.89 17.53 -10.04
N ILE A 155 8.08 18.82 -9.75
CA ILE A 155 7.69 19.49 -8.49
C ILE A 155 6.23 19.24 -8.13
N THR A 156 5.32 19.30 -9.09
CA THR A 156 3.87 19.12 -8.84
C THR A 156 3.56 17.71 -8.32
N PHE A 157 4.17 16.68 -8.92
CA PHE A 157 3.99 15.30 -8.47
C PHE A 157 4.57 15.09 -7.06
N PHE A 158 5.76 15.62 -6.79
CA PHE A 158 6.40 15.54 -5.47
C PHE A 158 5.55 16.20 -4.37
N LEU A 159 4.98 17.38 -4.66
CA LEU A 159 4.11 18.10 -3.72
C LEU A 159 2.83 17.33 -3.42
N ILE A 160 2.17 16.79 -4.45
CA ILE A 160 0.95 15.98 -4.29
C ILE A 160 1.25 14.72 -3.48
N GLN A 161 2.30 13.97 -3.85
CA GLN A 161 2.74 12.78 -3.15
C GLN A 161 2.99 13.07 -1.65
N SER A 162 3.76 14.12 -1.36
CA SER A 162 4.08 14.53 0.02
C SER A 162 2.83 14.89 0.82
N PHE A 163 1.89 15.65 0.24
CA PHE A 163 0.62 16.00 0.88
C PHE A 163 -0.17 14.76 1.30
N ILE A 164 -0.21 13.74 0.44
CA ILE A 164 -0.93 12.50 0.70
C ILE A 164 -0.27 11.66 1.79
N HIS A 165 1.06 11.58 1.80
CA HIS A 165 1.75 10.90 2.90
C HIS A 165 1.45 11.58 4.23
N ILE A 166 1.45 12.91 4.29
CA ILE A 166 1.07 13.69 5.49
C ILE A 166 -0.38 13.37 5.92
N LEU A 167 -1.32 13.43 4.98
CA LEU A 167 -2.73 13.14 5.26
C LEU A 167 -2.92 11.70 5.79
N SER A 168 -2.21 10.74 5.20
CA SER A 168 -2.25 9.33 5.64
C SER A 168 -1.68 9.15 7.05
N SER A 169 -0.65 9.90 7.43
CA SER A 169 -0.10 9.90 8.80
C SER A 169 -1.04 10.53 9.81
N ILE A 170 -1.75 11.60 9.44
CA ILE A 170 -2.76 12.23 10.32
C ILE A 170 -3.90 11.24 10.60
N LEU A 171 -4.40 10.56 9.58
CA LEU A 171 -5.45 9.54 9.73
C LEU A 171 -4.99 8.40 10.65
N TRP A 172 -3.75 7.93 10.50
CA TRP A 172 -3.15 6.96 11.42
C TRP A 172 -3.14 7.45 12.86
N GLY A 173 -2.75 8.71 13.10
CA GLY A 173 -2.71 9.28 14.44
C GLY A 173 -4.07 9.34 15.12
N ILE A 174 -5.11 9.75 14.38
CA ILE A 174 -6.49 9.78 14.87
C ILE A 174 -6.96 8.37 15.22
N ILE A 175 -6.66 7.40 14.37
CA ILE A 175 -7.01 6.00 14.55
C ILE A 175 -6.35 5.40 15.80
N ILE A 176 -5.03 5.56 15.94
CA ILE A 176 -4.28 5.07 17.11
C ILE A 176 -4.85 5.69 18.37
N TYR A 177 -5.03 7.01 18.39
CA TYR A 177 -5.53 7.74 19.55
C TYR A 177 -6.88 7.21 20.01
N THR A 178 -7.81 7.03 19.06
CA THR A 178 -9.18 6.60 19.37
C THR A 178 -9.21 5.19 19.95
N LEU A 179 -8.38 4.27 19.42
CA LEU A 179 -8.34 2.89 19.90
C LEU A 179 -7.62 2.71 21.21
N THR A 180 -6.51 3.41 21.37
CA THR A 180 -5.54 3.09 22.41
C THR A 180 -5.63 4.05 23.60
N LYS A 181 -6.24 5.23 23.40
CA LYS A 181 -6.26 6.34 24.36
C LYS A 181 -4.87 6.67 24.93
N ILE A 182 -3.82 6.35 24.18
CA ILE A 182 -2.43 6.60 24.55
C ILE A 182 -2.15 8.10 24.55
N ASN A 183 -1.14 8.52 25.31
CA ASN A 183 -0.61 9.88 25.28
C ASN A 183 -0.28 10.32 23.83
N LYS A 184 -0.73 11.52 23.46
CA LYS A 184 -0.55 12.15 22.14
C LYS A 184 0.90 12.13 21.65
N LEU A 185 1.87 12.25 22.55
CA LEU A 185 3.30 12.29 22.20
C LEU A 185 3.80 10.94 21.66
N ILE A 186 3.35 9.82 22.25
CA ILE A 186 3.70 8.46 21.79
C ILE A 186 3.06 8.19 20.42
N ILE A 187 1.84 8.70 20.19
CA ILE A 187 1.13 8.55 18.91
C ILE A 187 1.87 9.27 17.79
N ILE A 188 2.40 10.45 18.06
CA ILE A 188 3.23 11.20 17.10
C ILE A 188 4.45 10.37 16.71
N VAL A 189 5.13 9.74 17.68
CA VAL A 189 6.28 8.86 17.42
C VAL A 189 5.89 7.66 16.56
N ILE A 190 4.77 6.99 16.87
CA ILE A 190 4.26 5.85 16.09
C ILE A 190 3.92 6.27 14.66
N CYS A 191 3.25 7.40 14.48
CA CYS A 191 2.90 7.92 13.15
C CYS A 191 4.15 8.26 12.34
N LEU A 192 5.20 8.81 12.98
CA LEU A 192 6.49 9.08 12.36
C LEU A 192 7.18 7.80 11.90
N ILE A 193 7.20 6.76 12.74
CA ILE A 193 7.79 5.45 12.38
C ILE A 193 7.04 4.87 11.17
N ILE A 194 5.70 4.85 11.21
CA ILE A 194 4.88 4.33 10.11
C ILE A 194 5.09 5.15 8.83
N TYR A 195 5.15 6.48 8.94
CA TYR A 195 5.44 7.36 7.82
C TYR A 195 6.79 7.04 7.19
N ILE A 196 7.85 6.91 7.99
CA ILE A 196 9.20 6.56 7.52
C ILE A 196 9.19 5.17 6.85
N SER A 197 8.55 4.17 7.47
CA SER A 197 8.44 2.83 6.88
C SER A 197 7.70 2.85 5.54
N LYS A 198 6.67 3.68 5.39
CA LYS A 198 5.89 3.86 4.16
C LYS A 198 6.63 4.66 3.08
N MET A 199 7.68 5.40 3.44
CA MET A 199 8.55 6.09 2.48
C MET A 199 9.71 5.19 2.00
N ILE A 200 10.03 4.14 2.77
CA ILE A 200 11.11 3.18 2.44
C ILE A 200 10.59 2.00 1.61
N LEU A 201 9.34 1.59 1.84
CA LEU A 201 8.59 0.60 1.04
C LEU A 201 8.04 1.22 -0.24
#